data_AF-A0A7T5RR15-F1
#
_entry.id   AF-A0A7T5RR15-F1
#
_cell.length_a   1.000
_cell.length_b   1.000
_cell.length_c   1.000
_cell.angle_alpha   90.00
_cell.angle_beta   90.00
_cell.angle_gamma   90.00
#
_symmetry.space_group_name_H-M   'P 1'
#
loop_
_entity.id
_entity.type
_entity.pdbx_description
1 polymer ?
#
loop_
_entity_poly.entity_id
_entity_poly.type
_entity_poly.pdbx_seq_one_letter_code
_entity_poly.pdbx_strand_id
1 'polypeptide(L)'
;MPVQKVVFQSDVVDSLLSYSRMAYPNEGILILRGKSKKGVAEVNSVMVPPAAVHGGTFSSFNWFMLPIDMSYLGVAHSHPSGNNTPSDQDLLHSTGRLMVIMGYPYATERDLGVYDHNGKRLPFEVKRG
;
A
#
# COMPACT_ATOMS: atom_id res chain seq x y z
N MET A 1 1.63 14.54 12.93
CA MET A 1 2.93 14.80 12.29
C MET A 1 2.97 14.07 10.96
N PRO A 2 3.46 14.70 9.88
CA PRO A 2 3.57 14.05 8.57
C PRO A 2 4.56 12.87 8.66
N VAL A 3 4.30 11.82 7.87
CA VAL A 3 5.23 10.70 7.73
C VAL A 3 6.40 11.16 6.86
N GLN A 4 7.61 10.84 7.29
CA GLN A 4 8.86 11.19 6.62
C GLN A 4 9.61 9.95 6.12
N LYS A 5 9.37 8.80 6.75
CA LYS A 5 9.99 7.52 6.41
C LYS A 5 9.05 6.37 6.77
N VAL A 6 9.11 5.30 5.99
CA VAL A 6 8.38 4.05 6.26
C VAL A 6 9.36 2.92 6.59
N VAL A 7 8.99 2.03 7.50
CA VAL A 7 9.71 0.79 7.79
C VAL A 7 8.74 -0.36 7.65
N PHE A 8 9.04 -1.30 6.75
CA PHE A 8 8.24 -2.51 6.56
C PHE A 8 8.90 -3.68 7.26
N GLN A 9 8.11 -4.56 7.87
CA GLN A 9 8.56 -5.93 8.13
C GLN A 9 8.69 -6.68 6.80
N SER A 10 9.67 -7.59 6.69
CA SER A 10 9.87 -8.41 5.48
C SER A 10 8.59 -9.09 5.02
N ASP A 11 7.85 -9.69 5.95
CA ASP A 11 6.64 -10.46 5.67
C ASP A 11 5.52 -9.60 5.06
N VAL A 12 5.51 -8.30 5.38
CA VAL A 12 4.60 -7.34 4.75
C VAL A 12 4.94 -7.18 3.28
N VAL A 13 6.22 -6.97 2.94
CA VAL A 13 6.66 -6.82 1.55
C VAL A 13 6.35 -8.09 0.76
N ASP A 14 6.62 -9.26 1.34
CA ASP A 14 6.33 -10.56 0.71
C ASP A 14 4.83 -10.75 0.47
N SER A 15 3.98 -10.33 1.42
CA SER A 15 2.53 -10.35 1.28
C SER A 15 2.04 -9.41 0.18
N LEU A 16 2.57 -8.18 0.12
CA LEU A 16 2.23 -7.20 -0.90
C LEU A 16 2.56 -7.71 -2.31
N LEU A 17 3.77 -8.22 -2.51
CA LEU A 17 4.22 -8.75 -3.79
C LEU A 17 3.44 -10.00 -4.20
N SER A 18 3.23 -10.93 -3.27
CA SER A 18 2.51 -12.18 -3.54
C SER A 18 1.04 -11.94 -3.87
N TYR A 19 0.38 -11.05 -3.14
CA TYR A 19 -0.99 -10.66 -3.43
C TYR A 19 -1.13 -9.97 -4.79
N SER A 20 -0.19 -9.08 -5.13
CA SER A 20 -0.16 -8.43 -6.45
C SER A 20 -0.03 -9.45 -7.59
N ARG A 21 0.81 -10.48 -7.42
CA ARG A 21 0.93 -11.58 -8.40
C ARG A 21 -0.35 -12.39 -8.54
N MET A 22 -1.07 -12.62 -7.44
CA MET A 22 -2.35 -13.35 -7.46
C MET A 22 -3.46 -12.54 -8.13
N ALA A 23 -3.46 -11.21 -7.96
CA ALA A 23 -4.46 -10.33 -8.54
C ALA A 23 -4.26 -10.09 -10.03
N TYR A 24 -3.02 -10.20 -10.54
CA TYR A 24 -2.68 -9.99 -11.94
C TYR A 24 -3.57 -10.81 -12.91
N PRO A 25 -4.08 -10.22 -14.00
CA PRO A 25 -3.78 -8.89 -14.55
C PRO A 25 -4.65 -7.75 -13.99
N ASN A 26 -5.40 -7.97 -12.91
CA ASN A 26 -6.17 -6.93 -12.25
C ASN A 26 -5.35 -6.21 -11.17
N GLU A 27 -5.86 -5.07 -10.72
CA GLU A 27 -5.33 -4.39 -9.54
C GLU A 27 -5.82 -5.07 -8.26
N GLY A 28 -4.88 -5.49 -7.42
CA GLY A 28 -5.14 -5.88 -6.04
C GLY A 28 -5.10 -4.66 -5.13
N ILE A 29 -5.88 -4.66 -4.05
CA ILE A 29 -5.82 -3.67 -2.97
C ILE A 29 -5.73 -4.36 -1.61
N LEU A 30 -4.91 -3.79 -0.71
CA LEU A 30 -4.68 -4.21 0.66
C LEU A 30 -4.70 -2.98 1.58
N ILE A 31 -5.07 -3.19 2.84
CA ILE A 31 -4.95 -2.19 3.90
C ILE A 31 -3.63 -2.40 4.63
N LEU A 32 -2.89 -1.32 4.83
CA LEU A 32 -1.64 -1.31 5.60
C LEU A 32 -1.92 -1.04 7.07
N ARG A 33 -1.37 -1.89 7.95
CA ARG A 33 -1.52 -1.78 9.41
C ARG A 33 -0.18 -1.64 10.11
N GLY A 34 -0.20 -0.88 11.20
CA GLY A 34 0.96 -0.70 12.05
C GLY A 34 0.85 0.49 12.98
N LYS A 35 1.98 1.16 13.22
CA LYS A 35 2.06 2.30 14.13
C LYS A 35 2.84 3.44 13.49
N SER A 36 2.49 4.67 13.84
CA SER A 36 3.23 5.85 13.40
C SER A 36 3.60 6.72 14.59
N LYS A 37 4.90 7.01 14.73
CA LYS A 37 5.45 7.82 15.83
C LYS A 37 6.65 8.63 15.33
N LYS A 38 6.72 9.91 15.72
CA LYS A 38 7.84 10.81 15.41
C LYS A 38 8.21 10.84 13.90
N GLY A 39 7.21 10.81 13.02
CA GLY A 39 7.42 10.87 11.56
C GLY A 39 7.85 9.54 10.91
N VAL A 40 7.99 8.46 11.68
CA VAL A 40 8.24 7.12 11.15
C VAL A 40 6.95 6.32 11.18
N ALA A 41 6.60 5.68 10.06
CA ALA A 41 5.52 4.71 9.99
C ALA A 41 6.09 3.30 9.92
N GLU A 42 5.80 2.49 10.94
CA GLU A 42 6.18 1.08 11.01
C GLU A 42 4.99 0.25 10.55
N VAL A 43 5.10 -0.40 9.39
CA VAL A 43 4.09 -1.28 8.82
C VAL A 43 4.47 -2.72 9.13
N ASN A 44 3.60 -3.41 9.87
CA ASN A 44 3.86 -4.75 10.40
C ASN A 44 2.84 -5.80 9.96
N SER A 45 1.75 -5.39 9.31
CA SER A 45 0.75 -6.31 8.79
C SER A 45 -0.05 -5.69 7.65
N VAL A 46 -0.68 -6.56 6.87
CA VAL A 46 -1.63 -6.19 5.82
C VAL A 46 -2.94 -6.94 5.99
N MET A 47 -4.02 -6.40 5.42
CA MET A 47 -5.34 -7.01 5.46
C MET A 47 -6.04 -6.84 4.12
N VAL A 48 -6.77 -7.86 3.67
CA VAL A 48 -7.67 -7.73 2.51
C VAL A 48 -8.89 -6.92 2.94
N PRO A 49 -9.21 -5.80 2.26
CA PRO A 49 -10.40 -5.01 2.59
C PRO A 49 -11.69 -5.82 2.36
N PRO A 50 -12.74 -5.60 3.16
CA PRO A 50 -14.02 -6.25 2.95
C PRO A 50 -14.65 -5.78 1.64
N ALA A 51 -15.25 -6.72 0.89
CA ALA A 51 -15.92 -6.45 -0.38
C ALA A 51 -15.04 -5.67 -1.39
N ALA A 52 -13.74 -5.99 -1.43
CA ALA A 52 -12.82 -5.42 -2.40
C ALA A 52 -13.26 -5.71 -3.84
N VAL A 53 -13.28 -4.68 -4.68
CA VAL A 53 -13.51 -4.80 -6.12
C VAL A 53 -12.18 -4.71 -6.84
N HIS A 54 -11.94 -5.65 -7.76
CA HIS A 54 -10.72 -5.77 -8.54
C HIS A 54 -11.04 -5.60 -10.03
N GLY A 55 -10.53 -4.55 -10.65
CA GLY A 55 -10.61 -4.31 -12.08
C GLY A 55 -9.23 -4.22 -12.72
N GLY A 56 -9.16 -4.20 -14.05
CA GLY A 56 -7.88 -4.16 -14.78
C GLY A 56 -7.05 -2.89 -14.56
N THR A 57 -7.70 -1.78 -14.17
CA THR A 57 -7.08 -0.46 -13.99
C THR A 57 -7.57 0.25 -12.73
N PHE A 58 -8.22 -0.48 -11.82
CA PHE A 58 -8.69 0.08 -10.56
C PHE A 58 -8.92 -1.02 -9.53
N SER A 59 -8.82 -0.63 -8.27
CA SER A 59 -9.29 -1.42 -7.15
C SER A 59 -9.89 -0.52 -6.09
N SER A 60 -10.93 -0.98 -5.39
CA SER A 60 -11.65 -0.13 -4.45
C SER A 60 -12.36 -0.93 -3.35
N PHE A 61 -12.63 -0.24 -2.25
CA PHE A 61 -13.48 -0.73 -1.16
C PHE A 61 -14.08 0.44 -0.38
N ASN A 62 -15.07 0.15 0.47
CA ASN A 62 -15.70 1.16 1.32
C ASN A 62 -15.05 1.20 2.71
N TRP A 63 -14.37 2.31 3.03
CA TRP A 63 -13.72 2.55 4.33
C TRP A 63 -14.68 2.50 5.52
N PHE A 64 -15.95 2.87 5.34
CA PHE A 64 -16.96 2.84 6.41
C PHE A 64 -17.33 1.42 6.86
N MET A 65 -16.89 0.39 6.14
CA MET A 65 -17.06 -1.01 6.53
C MET A 65 -15.98 -1.49 7.52
N LEU A 66 -14.91 -0.72 7.73
CA LEU A 66 -13.86 -1.09 8.66
C LEU A 66 -14.25 -0.73 10.10
N PRO A 67 -13.92 -1.60 11.08
CA PRO A 67 -14.05 -1.23 12.49
C PRO A 67 -13.12 -0.06 12.81
N ILE A 68 -13.45 0.72 13.85
CA ILE A 68 -12.56 1.79 14.31
C ILE A 68 -11.26 1.17 14.84
N ASP A 69 -10.15 1.43 14.15
CA ASP A 69 -8.82 0.95 14.52
C ASP A 69 -7.76 2.01 14.17
N MET A 70 -6.98 2.41 15.18
CA MET A 70 -5.91 3.42 15.04
C MET A 70 -4.65 2.87 14.36
N SER A 71 -4.62 1.57 14.07
CA SER A 71 -3.51 0.90 13.38
C SER A 71 -3.56 1.05 11.87
N TYR A 72 -4.67 1.50 11.27
CA TYR A 72 -4.74 1.71 9.83
C TYR A 72 -3.84 2.87 9.41
N LEU A 73 -2.84 2.56 8.58
CA LEU A 73 -1.86 3.52 8.09
C LEU A 73 -2.16 3.99 6.67
N GLY A 74 -2.88 3.21 5.87
CA GLY A 74 -3.18 3.54 4.48
C GLY A 74 -3.50 2.31 3.65
N VAL A 75 -3.29 2.42 2.34
CA VAL A 75 -3.57 1.35 1.38
C VAL A 75 -2.34 1.01 0.55
N ALA A 76 -2.34 -0.21 0.05
CA ALA A 76 -1.42 -0.65 -0.97
C ALA A 76 -2.21 -1.25 -2.14
N HIS A 77 -1.85 -0.92 -3.37
CA HIS A 77 -2.46 -1.51 -4.55
C HIS A 77 -1.43 -1.82 -5.64
N SER A 78 -1.81 -2.65 -6.61
CA SER A 78 -0.90 -3.11 -7.67
C SER A 78 -1.24 -2.51 -9.02
N HIS A 79 -0.23 -2.08 -9.78
CA HIS A 79 -0.36 -1.66 -11.17
C HIS A 79 0.15 -2.74 -12.13
N PRO A 80 -0.72 -3.38 -12.93
CA PRO A 80 -0.34 -4.34 -13.98
C PRO A 80 0.59 -3.77 -15.04
N SER A 81 0.59 -2.45 -15.21
CA SER A 81 1.42 -1.71 -16.18
C SER A 81 2.91 -1.70 -15.83
N GLY A 82 3.28 -2.01 -14.59
CA GLY A 82 4.65 -1.87 -14.09
C GLY A 82 5.01 -0.49 -13.56
N ASN A 83 4.20 0.54 -13.84
CA ASN A 83 4.45 1.86 -13.30
C ASN A 83 4.03 1.92 -11.82
N ASN A 84 4.99 2.14 -10.92
CA ASN A 84 4.72 2.24 -9.48
C ASN A 84 4.52 3.69 -8.98
N THR A 85 4.31 4.64 -9.89
CA THR A 85 3.90 6.01 -9.54
C THR A 85 2.39 6.14 -9.49
N PRO A 86 1.84 6.97 -8.57
CA PRO A 86 0.41 7.22 -8.53
C PRO A 86 -0.08 7.93 -9.78
N SER A 87 -1.25 7.50 -10.26
CA SER A 87 -2.06 8.23 -11.23
C SER A 87 -2.81 9.38 -10.54
N ASP A 88 -3.40 10.28 -11.33
CA ASP A 88 -4.28 11.33 -10.81
C ASP A 88 -5.47 10.75 -10.04
N GLN A 89 -5.95 9.57 -10.47
CA GLN A 89 -7.04 8.86 -9.81
C GLN A 89 -6.63 8.33 -8.44
N ASP A 90 -5.41 7.82 -8.30
CA ASP A 90 -4.86 7.35 -7.03
C ASP A 90 -4.72 8.50 -6.03
N LEU A 91 -4.32 9.68 -6.51
CA LEU A 91 -4.19 10.88 -5.67
C LEU A 91 -5.56 11.39 -5.22
N LEU A 92 -6.56 11.36 -6.11
CA LEU A 92 -7.92 11.79 -5.79
C LEU A 92 -8.60 10.87 -4.75
N HIS A 93 -8.28 9.57 -4.80
CA HIS A 93 -8.82 8.55 -3.89
C HIS A 93 -7.85 8.13 -2.80
N SER A 94 -6.78 8.89 -2.59
CA SER A 94 -5.78 8.57 -1.58
C SER A 94 -6.44 8.60 -0.20
N THR A 95 -6.21 7.54 0.58
CA THR A 95 -6.88 7.34 1.86
C THR A 95 -5.91 6.81 2.90
N GLY A 96 -6.05 7.30 4.12
CA GLY A 96 -5.05 7.09 5.18
C GLY A 96 -3.82 7.99 5.03
N ARG A 97 -2.72 7.60 5.67
CA ARG A 97 -1.48 8.39 5.74
C ARG A 97 -0.45 7.97 4.69
N LEU A 98 -0.61 6.76 4.14
CA LEU A 98 0.32 6.11 3.23
C LEU A 98 -0.43 5.57 2.02
N MET A 99 0.25 5.59 0.88
CA MET A 99 -0.13 4.89 -0.33
C MET A 99 1.08 4.12 -0.82
N VAL A 100 0.92 2.81 -1.05
CA VAL A 100 1.98 1.96 -1.57
C VAL A 100 1.53 1.35 -2.88
N ILE A 101 2.36 1.43 -3.91
CA ILE A 101 2.02 0.94 -5.24
C ILE A 101 3.04 -0.12 -5.62
N MET A 102 2.58 -1.33 -5.93
CA MET A 102 3.41 -2.38 -6.49
C MET A 102 3.31 -2.36 -8.01
N GLY A 103 4.43 -2.15 -8.71
CA GLY A 103 4.50 -2.28 -10.16
C GLY A 103 4.83 -3.71 -10.60
N TYR A 104 4.21 -4.21 -11.67
CA TYR A 104 4.67 -5.43 -12.33
C TYR A 104 6.18 -5.30 -12.67
N PRO A 105 7.04 -6.30 -12.39
CA PRO A 105 6.74 -7.74 -12.24
C PRO A 105 6.46 -8.24 -10.81
N TYR A 106 6.36 -7.35 -9.80
CA TYR A 106 6.14 -7.75 -8.40
C TYR A 106 7.18 -8.77 -7.88
N ALA A 107 8.44 -8.60 -8.30
CA ALA A 107 9.52 -9.52 -8.00
C ALA A 107 10.27 -9.16 -6.71
N THR A 108 10.49 -7.86 -6.47
CA THR A 108 11.34 -7.39 -5.36
C THR A 108 10.82 -6.10 -4.75
N GLU A 109 11.41 -5.69 -3.62
CA GLU A 109 11.15 -4.39 -2.99
C GLU A 109 11.39 -3.18 -3.93
N ARG A 110 12.15 -3.34 -5.02
CA ARG A 110 12.37 -2.28 -6.03
C ARG A 110 11.10 -1.94 -6.83
N ASP A 111 10.15 -2.86 -6.84
CA ASP A 111 8.89 -2.69 -7.55
C ASP A 111 7.89 -1.86 -6.74
N LEU A 112 8.21 -1.49 -5.50
CA LEU A 112 7.38 -0.67 -4.63
C LEU A 112 7.64 0.83 -4.81
N GLY A 113 6.58 1.58 -5.03
CA GLY A 113 6.50 3.02 -4.81
C GLY A 113 5.80 3.30 -3.48
N VAL A 114 6.39 4.15 -2.63
CA VAL A 114 5.83 4.49 -1.31
C VAL A 114 5.62 5.99 -1.25
N TYR A 115 4.41 6.41 -0.89
CA TYR A 115 3.96 7.80 -0.97
C TYR A 115 3.20 8.18 0.30
N ASP A 116 3.26 9.47 0.66
CA ASP A 116 2.32 10.04 1.61
C ASP A 116 0.96 10.33 0.94
N HIS A 117 -0.02 10.77 1.73
CA HIS A 117 -1.37 11.11 1.23
C HIS A 117 -1.40 12.18 0.11
N ASN A 118 -0.33 12.99 -0.03
CA ASN A 118 -0.23 14.01 -1.07
C ASN A 118 0.50 13.51 -2.32
N GLY A 119 0.86 12.21 -2.39
CA GLY A 119 1.64 11.67 -3.49
C GLY A 119 3.13 12.00 -3.43
N LYS A 120 3.63 12.55 -2.32
CA LYS A 120 5.07 12.77 -2.16
C LYS A 120 5.75 11.43 -1.86
N ARG A 121 6.77 11.10 -2.65
CA ARG A 121 7.53 9.87 -2.45
C ARG A 121 8.27 9.88 -1.12
N LEU A 122 8.18 8.79 -0.39
CA LEU A 122 8.81 8.59 0.91
C LEU A 122 9.94 7.56 0.81
N PRO A 123 11.07 7.77 1.51
CA PRO A 123 12.06 6.72 1.71
C PRO A 123 11.47 5.60 2.57
N PHE A 124 11.86 4.36 2.29
CA PHE A 124 11.51 3.22 3.12
C PHE A 124 12.67 2.26 3.33
N GLU A 125 12.56 1.44 4.37
CA GLU A 125 13.49 0.35 4.66
C GLU A 125 12.70 -0.93 4.97
N VAL A 126 13.30 -2.07 4.66
CA VAL A 126 12.76 -3.39 5.00
C VAL A 126 13.56 -3.96 6.16
N LYS A 127 12.90 -4.15 7.30
CA LYS A 127 13.49 -4.80 8.47
C LYS A 127 13.35 -6.31 8.30
N ARG A 128 14.49 -6.97 8.10
CA ARG A 128 14.61 -8.44 8.14
C ARG A 128 14.89 -8.85 9.59
N GLY A 129 14.16 -9.87 10.06
CA GLY A 129 14.33 -10.44 11.39
C GLY A 129 15.68 -11.11 11.57
#